data_AF-A0A7K2NYT5-F1
#
_entry.id   AF-A0A7K2NYT5-F1
#
_cell.length_a   1.000
_cell.length_b   1.000
_cell.length_c   1.000
_cell.angle_alpha   90.00
_cell.angle_beta   90.00
_cell.angle_gamma   90.00
#
_symmetry.space_group_name_H-M   'P 1'
#
loop_
_entity.id
_entity.type
_entity.pdbx_description
1 polymer ?
#
loop_
_entity_poly.entity_id
_entity_poly.type
_entity_poly.pdbx_seq_one_letter_code
_entity_poly.pdbx_strand_id
1 'polypeptide(L)'
;MSAPPTAPADPSAGSGRPKRSVPPPRHPTHAVDRAFLDLERRRPDVRWDAGGVAYLSGPPPSLTDLRAYVAFRLGELPLLTSRVTGGRRPGWQPSEDFPVDRHVYEVVADGPADWDRALHSALNAPFAPGAYWGVWLIHGHEPDAYALCYRFLHACQDGSAAAMTFRAMLGDGEPSARPLPGGSGVFGVPRRFGAAAALATRFLARTFAVRGHRPDPAFAPTGERRLWRGRVPVDTLRLIGAGRGGSAHDAHLAALAGALSVWAARSGVPLPRVTAVLPVDARRADEEQTWGNRCFALPVDL
;
A
#
# COMPACT_ATOMS: atom_id res chain seq x y z
N MET A 1 54.41 27.21 64.58
CA MET A 1 53.36 26.18 64.42
C MET A 1 52.65 26.48 63.12
N SER A 2 52.91 25.65 62.12
CA SER A 2 52.55 25.86 60.72
C SER A 2 51.14 25.35 60.43
N ALA A 3 50.36 26.13 59.68
CA ALA A 3 49.12 25.66 59.05
C ALA A 3 49.47 24.83 57.79
N PRO A 4 48.83 23.66 57.56
CA PRO A 4 49.01 22.90 56.34
C PRO A 4 48.07 23.38 55.21
N PRO A 5 48.35 23.02 53.94
CA PRO A 5 47.89 23.74 52.77
C PRO A 5 46.58 23.21 52.18
N THR A 6 45.90 24.12 51.46
CA THR A 6 44.76 23.91 50.56
C THR A 6 44.99 22.76 49.56
N ALA A 7 44.06 21.81 49.55
CA ALA A 7 44.03 20.70 48.59
C ALA A 7 43.56 21.18 47.19
N PRO A 8 44.07 20.58 46.09
CA PRO A 8 43.73 20.97 44.73
C PRO A 8 42.39 20.38 44.29
N ALA A 9 41.73 21.10 43.38
CA ALA A 9 40.51 20.67 42.69
C ALA A 9 40.78 19.45 41.78
N ASP A 10 39.95 18.43 41.91
CA ASP A 10 39.93 17.29 40.98
C ASP A 10 39.40 17.70 39.60
N PRO A 11 40.03 17.25 38.50
CA PRO A 11 39.56 17.55 37.16
C PRO A 11 38.36 16.67 36.79
N SER A 12 37.35 17.33 36.25
CA SER A 12 36.27 16.76 35.45
C SER A 12 36.76 15.79 34.38
N ALA A 13 36.32 14.53 34.43
CA ALA A 13 36.35 13.63 33.27
C ALA A 13 35.26 12.55 33.36
N GLY A 14 34.00 12.96 33.54
CA GLY A 14 32.87 12.10 33.23
C GLY A 14 32.71 11.97 31.71
N SER A 15 33.49 11.10 31.06
CA SER A 15 33.21 10.68 29.68
C SER A 15 31.96 9.78 29.70
N GLY A 16 30.79 10.42 29.73
CA GLY A 16 29.53 9.77 29.44
C GLY A 16 29.57 9.31 27.98
N ARG A 17 30.00 8.06 27.75
CA ARG A 17 29.72 7.34 26.50
C ARG A 17 28.24 7.59 26.19
N PRO A 18 27.88 8.12 24.99
CA PRO A 18 26.47 8.22 24.64
C PRO A 18 25.89 6.81 24.78
N LYS A 19 24.87 6.67 25.63
CA LYS A 19 24.11 5.43 25.72
C LYS A 19 23.69 5.10 24.29
N ARG A 20 24.24 4.03 23.70
CA ARG A 20 23.76 3.51 22.42
C ARG A 20 22.25 3.40 22.58
N SER A 21 21.51 4.21 21.83
CA SER A 21 20.07 4.06 21.69
C SER A 21 19.84 2.60 21.37
N VAL A 22 19.08 1.90 22.22
CA VAL A 22 18.65 0.55 21.88
C VAL A 22 17.82 0.71 20.62
N PRO A 23 18.22 0.12 19.47
CA PRO A 23 17.45 0.28 18.25
C PRO A 23 16.04 -0.22 18.53
N PRO A 24 15.01 0.49 18.05
CA PRO A 24 13.64 0.07 18.26
C PRO A 24 13.43 -1.39 17.79
N PRO A 25 12.56 -2.14 18.47
CA PRO A 25 12.45 -3.57 18.29
C PRO A 25 12.13 -3.92 16.83
N ARG A 26 12.88 -4.88 16.30
CA ARG A 26 12.68 -5.39 14.94
C ARG A 26 11.43 -6.24 14.88
N HIS A 27 10.51 -5.91 13.97
CA HIS A 27 9.28 -6.66 13.76
C HIS A 27 9.47 -7.71 12.65
N PRO A 28 9.16 -9.00 12.86
CA PRO A 28 9.23 -10.01 11.81
C PRO A 28 8.29 -9.66 10.65
N THR A 29 8.73 -9.88 9.41
CA THR A 29 7.85 -9.78 8.23
C THR A 29 6.75 -10.82 8.27
N HIS A 30 5.53 -10.42 7.88
CA HIS A 30 4.45 -11.37 7.67
C HIS A 30 4.77 -12.33 6.51
N ALA A 31 4.13 -13.50 6.47
CA ALA A 31 4.42 -14.51 5.44
C ALA A 31 4.14 -13.98 4.02
N VAL A 32 3.11 -13.16 3.86
CA VAL A 32 2.74 -12.54 2.58
C VAL A 32 3.76 -11.46 2.18
N ASP A 33 4.17 -10.59 3.12
CA ASP A 33 5.24 -9.60 2.89
C ASP A 33 6.52 -10.29 2.37
N ARG A 34 6.90 -11.40 3.01
CA ARG A 34 8.08 -12.19 2.60
C ARG A 34 7.94 -12.78 1.21
N ALA A 35 6.74 -13.22 0.83
CA ALA A 35 6.48 -13.74 -0.51
C ALA A 35 6.62 -12.65 -1.58
N PHE A 36 6.10 -11.45 -1.33
CA PHE A 36 6.26 -10.31 -2.24
C PHE A 36 7.72 -9.84 -2.33
N LEU A 37 8.43 -9.74 -1.20
CA LEU A 37 9.86 -9.42 -1.19
C LEU A 37 10.69 -10.44 -2.00
N ASP A 38 10.27 -11.71 -2.00
CA ASP A 38 10.93 -12.75 -2.79
C ASP A 38 10.56 -12.72 -4.28
N LEU A 39 9.30 -12.42 -4.60
CA LEU A 39 8.85 -12.21 -5.97
C LEU A 39 9.55 -11.02 -6.61
N GLU A 40 9.69 -9.90 -5.90
CA GLU A 40 10.39 -8.71 -6.35
C GLU A 40 11.87 -9.01 -6.67
N ARG A 41 12.56 -9.75 -5.79
CA ARG A 41 13.94 -10.18 -6.06
C ARG A 41 14.06 -11.10 -7.28
N ARG A 42 13.11 -12.02 -7.47
CA ARG A 42 13.12 -12.99 -8.57
C ARG A 42 12.68 -12.37 -9.90
N ARG A 43 11.84 -11.34 -9.86
CA ARG A 43 11.21 -10.70 -11.02
C ARG A 43 11.29 -9.18 -10.87
N PRO A 44 12.49 -8.59 -10.95
CA PRO A 44 12.68 -7.14 -10.89
C PRO A 44 12.12 -6.43 -12.13
N ASP A 45 11.84 -7.18 -13.21
CA ASP A 45 11.17 -6.74 -14.43
C ASP A 45 9.68 -6.45 -14.21
N VAL A 46 9.08 -7.01 -13.15
CA VAL A 46 7.66 -6.88 -12.85
C VAL A 46 7.45 -5.77 -11.81
N ARG A 47 6.42 -4.95 -12.06
CA ARG A 47 5.97 -3.94 -11.11
C ARG A 47 5.04 -4.56 -10.07
N TRP A 48 5.55 -4.71 -8.85
CA TRP A 48 4.79 -5.19 -7.70
C TRP A 48 4.20 -4.05 -6.87
N ASP A 49 3.92 -2.92 -7.51
CA ASP A 49 3.40 -1.71 -6.89
C ASP A 49 1.91 -1.49 -7.17
N ALA A 50 1.20 -0.96 -6.17
CA ALA A 50 -0.18 -0.56 -6.25
C ALA A 50 -0.34 0.84 -5.67
N GLY A 51 -1.53 1.42 -5.78
CA GLY A 51 -1.76 2.78 -5.31
C GLY A 51 -3.16 3.31 -5.58
N GLY A 52 -3.38 4.55 -5.16
CA GLY A 52 -4.62 5.28 -5.36
C GLY A 52 -4.34 6.76 -5.67
N VAL A 53 -5.35 7.44 -6.21
CA VAL A 53 -5.30 8.89 -6.47
C VAL A 53 -6.47 9.53 -5.75
N ALA A 54 -6.19 10.52 -4.90
CA ALA A 54 -7.19 11.40 -4.33
C ALA A 54 -7.22 12.71 -5.12
N TYR A 55 -8.42 13.16 -5.47
CA TYR A 55 -8.66 14.44 -6.12
C TYR A 55 -9.17 15.42 -5.08
N LEU A 56 -8.52 16.56 -4.97
CA LEU A 56 -8.72 17.53 -3.91
C LEU A 56 -9.05 18.89 -4.51
N SER A 57 -9.85 19.66 -3.77
CA SER A 57 -10.25 21.02 -4.11
C SER A 57 -9.52 22.03 -3.21
N GLY A 58 -9.34 23.23 -3.72
CA GLY A 58 -8.56 24.29 -3.09
C GLY A 58 -7.14 24.39 -3.70
N PRO A 59 -6.41 25.45 -3.32
CA PRO A 59 -5.07 25.69 -3.86
C PRO A 59 -4.12 24.55 -3.49
N PRO A 60 -3.26 24.09 -4.42
CA PRO A 60 -2.26 23.07 -4.11
C PRO A 60 -1.29 23.58 -3.03
N PRO A 61 -0.90 22.74 -2.06
CA PRO A 61 0.16 23.10 -1.12
C PRO A 61 1.50 23.20 -1.85
N SER A 62 2.47 23.93 -1.29
CA SER A 62 3.83 23.84 -1.79
C SER A 62 4.41 22.45 -1.50
N LEU A 63 5.40 22.00 -2.30
CA LEU A 63 6.09 20.74 -2.04
C LEU A 63 6.75 20.70 -0.65
N THR A 64 7.25 21.85 -0.19
CA THR A 64 7.84 22.00 1.15
C THR A 64 6.81 21.76 2.24
N ASP A 65 5.62 22.38 2.12
CA ASP A 65 4.54 22.22 3.10
C ASP A 65 4.01 20.80 3.11
N LEU A 66 3.84 20.19 1.93
CA LEU A 66 3.42 18.78 1.84
C LEU A 66 4.43 17.85 2.49
N ARG A 67 5.75 18.07 2.30
CA ARG A 67 6.80 17.30 2.96
C ARG A 67 6.77 17.45 4.47
N ALA A 68 6.60 18.68 4.97
CA ALA A 68 6.48 18.95 6.41
C ALA A 68 5.24 18.26 6.99
N TYR A 69 4.11 18.34 6.31
CA TYR A 69 2.86 17.70 6.71
C TYR A 69 2.97 16.16 6.72
N VAL A 70 3.52 15.56 5.66
CA VAL A 70 3.75 14.10 5.62
C VAL A 70 4.71 13.68 6.72
N ALA A 71 5.81 14.41 6.95
CA ALA A 71 6.74 14.12 8.05
C ALA A 71 6.06 14.15 9.42
N PHE A 72 5.16 15.10 9.65
CA PHE A 72 4.34 15.17 10.85
C PHE A 72 3.43 13.94 10.99
N ARG A 73 2.72 13.53 9.93
CA ARG A 73 1.85 12.33 9.95
C ARG A 73 2.63 11.03 10.15
N LEU A 74 3.89 10.95 9.70
CA LEU A 74 4.71 9.74 9.83
C LEU A 74 4.98 9.34 11.29
N GLY A 75 4.89 10.28 12.25
CA GLY A 75 4.96 9.95 13.68
C GLY A 75 3.88 8.95 14.13
N GLU A 76 2.75 8.92 13.42
CA GLU A 76 1.64 8.00 13.69
C GLU A 76 1.70 6.71 12.86
N LEU A 77 2.65 6.62 11.92
CA LEU A 77 2.72 5.58 10.89
C LEU A 77 4.10 4.88 10.90
N PRO A 78 4.51 4.23 12.00
CA PRO A 78 5.89 3.77 12.22
C PRO A 78 6.40 2.72 11.22
N LEU A 79 5.50 2.01 10.53
CA LEU A 79 5.92 1.07 9.48
C LEU A 79 6.41 1.79 8.22
N LEU A 80 5.87 2.98 7.93
CA LEU A 80 6.28 3.77 6.76
C LEU A 80 7.68 4.35 6.91
N THR A 81 8.15 4.51 8.14
CA THR A 81 9.52 4.90 8.47
C THR A 81 10.46 3.70 8.67
N SER A 82 9.96 2.48 8.48
CA SER A 82 10.72 1.25 8.64
C SER A 82 11.35 0.76 7.35
N ARG A 83 12.54 0.16 7.46
CA ARG A 83 13.25 -0.53 6.39
C ARG A 83 13.23 -2.04 6.61
N VAL A 84 13.30 -2.81 5.53
CA VAL A 84 13.48 -4.26 5.62
C VAL A 84 14.95 -4.58 5.87
N THR A 85 15.22 -5.36 6.92
CA THR A 85 16.56 -5.85 7.26
C THR A 85 16.61 -7.37 7.42
N GLY A 86 17.79 -7.94 7.21
CA GLY A 86 18.04 -9.38 7.32
C GLY A 86 17.79 -10.14 6.01
N GLY A 87 18.59 -11.17 5.78
CA GLY A 87 18.51 -12.01 4.57
C GLY A 87 17.40 -13.07 4.66
N ARG A 88 17.74 -14.28 5.13
CA ARG A 88 16.82 -15.44 5.14
C ARG A 88 15.56 -15.24 6.00
N ARG A 89 15.60 -14.34 6.98
CA ARG A 89 14.46 -14.01 7.84
C ARG A 89 14.30 -12.50 7.84
N PRO A 90 13.65 -11.88 6.86
CA PRO A 90 13.52 -10.43 6.79
C PRO A 90 12.62 -9.89 7.91
N GLY A 91 12.86 -8.66 8.35
CA GLY A 91 12.12 -7.99 9.40
C GLY A 91 12.13 -6.48 9.20
N TRP A 92 11.05 -5.83 9.59
CA TRP A 92 10.90 -4.39 9.59
C TRP A 92 11.66 -3.79 10.77
N GLN A 93 12.55 -2.86 10.49
CA GLN A 93 13.31 -2.12 11.48
C GLN A 93 13.09 -0.62 11.24
N PRO A 94 12.61 0.14 12.24
CA PRO A 94 12.48 1.59 12.10
C PRO A 94 13.80 2.24 11.72
N SER A 95 13.74 3.22 10.81
CA SER A 95 14.90 4.02 10.44
C SER A 95 15.14 5.09 11.51
N GLU A 96 16.39 5.29 11.93
CA GLU A 96 16.74 6.38 12.85
C GLU A 96 16.64 7.74 12.14
N ASP A 97 17.08 7.79 10.87
CA ASP A 97 16.94 8.95 10.00
C ASP A 97 16.04 8.56 8.82
N PHE A 98 14.82 9.09 8.76
CA PHE A 98 13.88 8.83 7.67
C PHE A 98 13.80 10.04 6.71
N PRO A 99 14.35 9.94 5.49
CA PRO A 99 14.40 11.06 4.54
C PRO A 99 13.07 11.20 3.77
N VAL A 100 12.14 12.00 4.28
CA VAL A 100 10.79 12.22 3.68
C VAL A 100 10.84 12.72 2.22
N ASP A 101 11.88 13.45 1.86
CA ASP A 101 12.13 13.97 0.51
C ASP A 101 12.32 12.85 -0.54
N ARG A 102 12.73 11.65 -0.10
CA ARG A 102 12.83 10.44 -0.95
C ARG A 102 11.50 9.72 -1.13
N HIS A 103 10.41 10.27 -0.59
CA HIS A 103 9.07 9.68 -0.66
C HIS A 103 8.03 10.67 -1.21
N VAL A 104 8.26 11.98 -1.11
CA VAL A 104 7.29 13.01 -1.52
C VAL A 104 7.83 13.81 -2.71
N TYR A 105 7.09 13.74 -3.81
CA TYR A 105 7.45 14.28 -5.12
C TYR A 105 6.38 15.23 -5.65
N GLU A 106 6.75 15.98 -6.68
CA GLU A 106 5.86 16.91 -7.38
C GLU A 106 5.87 16.61 -8.88
N VAL A 107 4.71 16.74 -9.51
CA VAL A 107 4.52 16.71 -10.95
C VAL A 107 3.58 17.86 -11.32
N VAL A 108 4.09 18.81 -12.11
CA VAL A 108 3.32 19.99 -12.52
C VAL A 108 2.87 19.83 -13.97
N ALA A 109 1.57 19.94 -14.19
CA ALA A 109 0.97 19.99 -15.53
C ALA A 109 1.09 21.41 -16.09
N ASP A 110 1.38 21.53 -17.38
CA ASP A 110 1.32 22.79 -18.13
C ASP A 110 -0.13 23.08 -18.60
N GLY A 111 -1.00 23.38 -17.64
CA GLY A 111 -2.42 23.65 -17.87
C GLY A 111 -3.28 22.40 -18.09
N PRO A 112 -4.60 22.58 -18.38
CA PRO A 112 -5.57 21.49 -18.43
C PRO A 112 -5.25 20.38 -19.43
N ALA A 113 -4.65 20.74 -20.57
CA ALA A 113 -4.34 19.80 -21.65
C ALA A 113 -3.22 18.80 -21.29
N ASP A 114 -2.35 19.15 -20.34
CA ASP A 114 -1.22 18.30 -19.91
C ASP A 114 -1.58 17.39 -18.72
N TRP A 115 -2.81 17.46 -18.21
CA TRP A 115 -3.24 16.75 -17.00
C TRP A 115 -3.04 15.23 -17.07
N ASP A 116 -3.43 14.60 -18.17
CA ASP A 116 -3.29 13.15 -18.34
C ASP A 116 -1.81 12.75 -18.44
N ARG A 117 -0.93 13.60 -18.99
CA ARG A 117 0.52 13.37 -18.99
C ARG A 117 1.09 13.47 -17.57
N ALA A 118 0.70 14.48 -16.81
CA ALA A 118 1.15 14.63 -15.42
C ALA A 118 0.72 13.44 -14.55
N LEU A 119 -0.54 12.99 -14.68
CA LEU A 119 -1.03 11.78 -14.03
C LEU A 119 -0.24 10.53 -14.46
N HIS A 120 -0.02 10.38 -15.77
CA HIS A 120 0.77 9.28 -16.31
C HIS A 120 2.20 9.25 -15.75
N SER A 121 2.81 10.41 -15.54
CA SER A 121 4.15 10.55 -14.94
C SER A 121 4.21 10.20 -13.45
N ALA A 122 3.14 10.47 -12.67
CA ALA A 122 3.06 10.17 -11.24
C ALA A 122 2.70 8.69 -10.94
N LEU A 123 1.75 8.14 -11.71
CA LEU A 123 1.72 6.71 -12.02
C LEU A 123 3.07 6.37 -12.67
N ASN A 124 3.53 5.16 -12.95
CA ASN A 124 4.79 4.93 -13.70
C ASN A 124 6.16 5.48 -13.18
N ALA A 125 6.26 6.55 -12.38
CA ALA A 125 7.52 7.02 -11.81
C ALA A 125 8.21 5.91 -11.00
N PRO A 126 9.54 5.76 -11.08
CA PRO A 126 10.26 4.83 -10.23
C PRO A 126 10.22 5.30 -8.77
N PHE A 127 10.25 4.36 -7.83
CA PHE A 127 10.52 4.69 -6.43
C PHE A 127 12.01 4.98 -6.24
N ALA A 128 12.35 5.82 -5.24
CA ALA A 128 13.73 5.92 -4.80
C ALA A 128 14.26 4.55 -4.34
N PRO A 129 15.55 4.24 -4.54
CA PRO A 129 16.13 2.97 -4.09
C PRO A 129 15.91 2.74 -2.58
N GLY A 130 15.27 1.61 -2.24
CA GLY A 130 14.93 1.25 -0.86
C GLY A 130 13.65 1.87 -0.31
N ALA A 131 12.95 2.70 -1.08
CA ALA A 131 11.63 3.20 -0.72
C ALA A 131 10.54 2.19 -1.07
N TYR A 132 9.67 1.88 -0.10
CA TYR A 132 8.53 0.98 -0.29
C TYR A 132 7.23 1.71 -0.61
N TRP A 133 7.24 3.04 -0.60
CA TRP A 133 6.06 3.86 -0.84
C TRP A 133 6.48 5.26 -1.28
N GLY A 134 5.54 6.01 -1.84
CA GLY A 134 5.71 7.41 -2.21
C GLY A 134 4.38 8.13 -2.44
N VAL A 135 4.43 9.46 -2.39
CA VAL A 135 3.33 10.37 -2.66
C VAL A 135 3.78 11.37 -3.71
N TRP A 136 2.98 11.52 -4.77
CA TRP A 136 3.19 12.52 -5.81
C TRP A 136 2.07 13.55 -5.73
N LEU A 137 2.46 14.80 -5.50
CA LEU A 137 1.60 15.96 -5.68
C LEU A 137 1.50 16.28 -7.16
N ILE A 138 0.28 16.34 -7.67
CA ILE A 138 0.00 16.59 -9.08
C ILE A 138 -0.89 17.83 -9.17
N HIS A 139 -0.41 18.90 -9.80
CA HIS A 139 -1.12 20.18 -9.88
C HIS A 139 -0.81 20.93 -11.17
N GLY A 140 -1.27 22.18 -11.31
CA GLY A 140 -1.01 23.03 -12.49
C GLY A 140 -2.06 22.92 -13.61
N HIS A 141 -3.01 21.98 -13.51
CA HIS A 141 -4.12 21.88 -14.45
C HIS A 141 -5.22 22.93 -14.19
N GLU A 142 -5.46 23.26 -12.92
CA GLU A 142 -6.42 24.26 -12.47
C GLU A 142 -5.88 24.94 -11.19
N PRO A 143 -6.25 26.22 -10.90
CA PRO A 143 -5.72 26.94 -9.73
C PRO A 143 -6.14 26.34 -8.38
N ASP A 144 -7.38 25.85 -8.27
CA ASP A 144 -7.99 25.37 -7.03
C ASP A 144 -8.31 23.87 -7.07
N ALA A 145 -7.48 23.10 -7.78
CA ALA A 145 -7.58 21.66 -7.80
C ALA A 145 -6.21 20.99 -7.96
N TYR A 146 -6.05 19.89 -7.24
CA TYR A 146 -4.85 19.08 -7.29
C TYR A 146 -5.17 17.62 -6.99
N ALA A 147 -4.20 16.74 -7.22
CA ALA A 147 -4.31 15.35 -6.85
C ALA A 147 -3.10 14.90 -6.04
N LEU A 148 -3.34 13.94 -5.16
CA LEU A 148 -2.28 13.17 -4.50
C LEU A 148 -2.33 11.75 -5.03
N CYS A 149 -1.24 11.30 -5.64
CA CYS A 149 -1.06 9.90 -6.02
C CYS A 149 -0.21 9.20 -4.95
N TYR A 150 -0.82 8.30 -4.20
CA TYR A 150 -0.13 7.46 -3.24
C TYR A 150 0.15 6.10 -3.87
N ARG A 151 1.40 5.64 -3.81
CA ARG A 151 1.80 4.32 -4.30
C ARG A 151 2.67 3.61 -3.28
N PHE A 152 2.61 2.29 -3.31
CA PHE A 152 3.31 1.41 -2.39
C PHE A 152 3.70 0.11 -3.09
N LEU A 153 4.78 -0.52 -2.61
CA LEU A 153 5.14 -1.87 -2.99
C LEU A 153 4.31 -2.85 -2.17
N HIS A 154 3.75 -3.87 -2.82
CA HIS A 154 2.97 -4.91 -2.13
C HIS A 154 3.76 -5.64 -1.05
N ALA A 155 5.09 -5.53 -1.00
CA ALA A 155 5.90 -6.02 0.10
C ALA A 155 5.51 -5.45 1.47
N CYS A 156 4.96 -4.23 1.56
CA CYS A 156 4.65 -3.58 2.84
C CYS A 156 3.16 -3.46 3.16
N GLN A 157 2.26 -3.49 2.17
CA GLN A 157 0.84 -3.19 2.37
C GLN A 157 -0.06 -3.99 1.42
N ASP A 158 -1.23 -4.36 1.92
CA ASP A 158 -2.38 -4.75 1.09
C ASP A 158 -3.27 -3.53 0.80
N GLY A 159 -4.35 -3.74 0.04
CA GLY A 159 -5.29 -2.67 -0.33
C GLY A 159 -5.93 -1.98 0.87
N SER A 160 -6.34 -2.73 1.90
CA SER A 160 -6.93 -2.16 3.12
C SER A 160 -5.92 -1.33 3.91
N ALA A 161 -4.72 -1.84 4.15
CA ALA A 161 -3.64 -1.10 4.81
C ALA A 161 -3.34 0.19 4.05
N ALA A 162 -3.17 0.11 2.73
CA ALA A 162 -2.90 1.27 1.90
C ALA A 162 -4.04 2.30 1.95
N ALA A 163 -5.30 1.87 1.91
CA ALA A 163 -6.45 2.76 2.02
C ALA A 163 -6.51 3.47 3.38
N MET A 164 -6.30 2.75 4.49
CA MET A 164 -6.24 3.34 5.83
C MET A 164 -5.07 4.34 5.95
N THR A 165 -3.91 3.98 5.41
CA THR A 165 -2.73 4.84 5.37
C THR A 165 -3.02 6.13 4.64
N PHE A 166 -3.57 6.01 3.44
CA PHE A 166 -3.79 7.16 2.58
C PHE A 166 -4.85 8.09 3.19
N ARG A 167 -5.89 7.51 3.78
CA ARG A 167 -6.89 8.24 4.57
C ARG A 167 -6.30 8.96 5.78
N ALA A 168 -5.45 8.29 6.57
CA ALA A 168 -4.75 8.91 7.69
C ALA A 168 -3.85 10.06 7.21
N MET A 169 -3.12 9.89 6.10
CA MET A 169 -2.36 10.98 5.48
C MET A 169 -3.26 12.13 5.06
N LEU A 170 -4.46 11.89 4.54
CA LEU A 170 -5.38 12.94 4.12
C LEU A 170 -6.11 13.65 5.29
N GLY A 171 -5.91 13.20 6.53
CA GLY A 171 -6.61 13.75 7.71
C GLY A 171 -7.91 13.03 8.06
N ASP A 172 -8.38 12.12 7.20
CA ASP A 172 -9.65 11.41 7.33
C ASP A 172 -9.47 9.95 7.77
N GLY A 173 -8.86 9.71 8.94
CA GLY A 173 -8.70 8.36 9.47
C GLY A 173 -8.08 8.31 10.86
N GLU A 174 -8.45 7.27 11.62
CA GLU A 174 -7.79 6.95 12.89
C GLU A 174 -6.35 6.50 12.64
N PRO A 175 -5.35 7.05 13.36
CA PRO A 175 -3.98 6.62 13.22
C PRO A 175 -3.81 5.16 13.63
N SER A 176 -3.40 4.33 12.69
CA SER A 176 -3.10 2.92 12.96
C SER A 176 -1.75 2.85 13.67
N ALA A 177 -1.78 2.77 15.00
CA ALA A 177 -0.55 2.78 15.83
C ALA A 177 -0.07 1.37 16.23
N ARG A 178 -0.78 0.29 15.84
CA ARG A 178 -0.50 -1.04 16.39
C ARG A 178 0.45 -1.84 15.50
N PRO A 179 1.66 -2.20 16.00
CA PRO A 179 2.51 -3.17 15.32
C PRO A 179 1.76 -4.49 15.11
N LEU A 180 2.17 -5.24 14.09
CA LEU A 180 1.72 -6.62 13.89
C LEU A 180 1.76 -7.37 15.23
N PRO A 181 0.65 -8.01 15.67
CA PRO A 181 0.69 -8.89 16.82
C PRO A 181 1.80 -9.92 16.62
N GLY A 182 2.73 -9.99 17.57
CA GLY A 182 3.83 -10.93 17.51
C GLY A 182 3.30 -12.37 17.55
N GLY A 183 3.46 -13.09 16.44
CA GLY A 183 3.48 -14.55 16.36
C GLY A 183 2.26 -15.32 16.88
N SER A 184 1.38 -15.72 15.96
CA SER A 184 0.73 -17.04 16.06
C SER A 184 0.46 -17.61 14.66
N GLY A 185 1.43 -18.36 14.14
CA GLY A 185 1.20 -19.35 13.08
C GLY A 185 0.79 -18.83 11.69
N VAL A 186 1.07 -19.65 10.69
CA VAL A 186 0.35 -19.63 9.42
C VAL A 186 -1.12 -19.80 9.76
N PHE A 187 -1.93 -18.75 9.62
CA PHE A 187 -3.33 -18.70 10.05
C PHE A 187 -3.53 -19.13 11.52
N GLY A 188 -3.61 -18.17 12.43
CA GLY A 188 -4.23 -18.37 13.74
C GLY A 188 -5.74 -18.61 13.61
N VAL A 189 -6.14 -19.73 12.98
CA VAL A 189 -7.50 -20.26 13.10
C VAL A 189 -7.55 -20.91 14.48
N PRO A 190 -8.46 -20.53 15.39
CA PRO A 190 -8.73 -21.35 16.55
C PRO A 190 -8.99 -22.78 16.07
N ARG A 191 -8.45 -23.79 16.77
CA ARG A 191 -8.52 -25.24 16.42
C ARG A 191 -9.94 -25.81 16.24
N ARG A 192 -10.98 -24.97 16.19
CA ARG A 192 -12.39 -25.32 15.99
C ARG A 192 -12.88 -25.22 14.53
N PHE A 193 -12.07 -24.79 13.56
CA PHE A 193 -12.49 -24.79 12.14
C PHE A 193 -11.37 -25.23 11.18
N GLY A 194 -11.00 -26.51 11.22
CA GLY A 194 -10.10 -27.12 10.23
C GLY A 194 -10.56 -26.98 8.77
N ALA A 195 -11.86 -26.73 8.55
CA ALA A 195 -12.43 -26.44 7.24
C ALA A 195 -11.95 -25.10 6.64
N ALA A 196 -11.69 -24.07 7.44
CA ALA A 196 -11.31 -22.74 6.94
C ALA A 196 -9.87 -22.69 6.41
N ALA A 197 -8.94 -23.39 7.06
CA ALA A 197 -7.55 -23.51 6.58
C ALA A 197 -7.45 -24.38 5.32
N ALA A 198 -8.25 -25.45 5.23
CA ALA A 198 -8.36 -26.28 4.02
C ALA A 198 -9.00 -25.51 2.86
N LEU A 199 -10.01 -24.68 3.14
CA LEU A 199 -10.58 -23.73 2.17
C LEU A 199 -9.50 -22.75 1.70
N ALA A 200 -8.82 -22.03 2.60
CA ALA A 200 -7.79 -21.05 2.26
C ALA A 200 -6.64 -21.66 1.43
N THR A 201 -6.19 -22.87 1.76
CA THR A 201 -5.15 -23.61 1.00
C THR A 201 -5.66 -24.02 -0.38
N ARG A 202 -6.91 -24.52 -0.47
CA ARG A 202 -7.56 -24.91 -1.73
C ARG A 202 -7.90 -23.69 -2.61
N PHE A 203 -8.10 -22.53 -2.01
CA PHE A 203 -8.35 -21.26 -2.69
C PHE A 203 -7.06 -20.62 -3.19
N LEU A 204 -5.99 -20.58 -2.40
CA LEU A 204 -4.66 -20.20 -2.89
C LEU A 204 -4.23 -21.10 -4.05
N ALA A 205 -4.45 -22.42 -3.93
CA ALA A 205 -4.21 -23.35 -5.02
C ALA A 205 -5.06 -23.02 -6.26
N ARG A 206 -6.33 -22.63 -6.14
CA ARG A 206 -7.19 -22.23 -7.28
C ARG A 206 -6.83 -20.87 -7.88
N THR A 207 -6.43 -19.90 -7.08
CA THR A 207 -5.99 -18.57 -7.53
C THR A 207 -4.71 -18.65 -8.34
N PHE A 208 -3.79 -19.56 -7.99
CA PHE A 208 -2.58 -19.84 -8.77
C PHE A 208 -2.75 -20.95 -9.82
N ALA A 209 -3.77 -21.79 -9.70
CA ALA A 209 -4.13 -22.84 -10.67
C ALA A 209 -5.35 -22.45 -11.52
N VAL A 210 -5.39 -21.20 -12.01
CA VAL A 210 -6.22 -20.85 -13.17
C VAL A 210 -5.62 -21.59 -14.39
N ARG A 211 -5.91 -22.89 -14.48
CA ARG A 211 -5.79 -23.68 -15.70
C ARG A 211 -7.02 -23.34 -16.56
N GLY A 212 -7.00 -22.14 -17.12
CA GLY A 212 -7.99 -21.64 -18.06
C GLY A 212 -7.28 -21.14 -19.31
N HIS A 213 -7.93 -21.29 -20.46
CA HIS A 213 -7.51 -20.74 -21.75
C HIS A 213 -6.92 -19.35 -21.56
N ARG A 214 -5.62 -19.18 -21.87
CA ARG A 214 -5.05 -17.85 -22.03
C ARG A 214 -5.56 -17.37 -23.38
N PRO A 215 -6.52 -16.42 -23.45
CA PRO A 215 -6.86 -15.84 -24.73
C PRO A 215 -5.57 -15.32 -25.36
N ASP A 216 -5.44 -15.46 -26.68
CA ASP A 216 -4.32 -14.84 -27.39
C ASP A 216 -4.33 -13.35 -27.02
N PRO A 217 -3.26 -12.82 -26.40
CA PRO A 217 -3.27 -11.45 -25.96
C PRO A 217 -3.49 -10.52 -27.14
N ALA A 218 -4.66 -9.87 -27.21
CA ALA A 218 -4.86 -8.70 -28.07
C ALA A 218 -3.86 -7.58 -27.76
N PHE A 219 -3.17 -7.66 -26.61
CA PHE A 219 -2.12 -6.76 -26.19
C PHE A 219 -1.07 -7.48 -25.34
N ALA A 220 0.22 -7.25 -25.63
CA ALA A 220 1.33 -7.69 -24.79
C ALA A 220 1.44 -6.79 -23.55
N PRO A 221 1.25 -7.30 -22.30
CA PRO A 221 1.33 -6.47 -21.11
C PRO A 221 2.72 -5.83 -20.94
N THR A 222 2.81 -4.51 -21.00
CA THR A 222 4.07 -3.75 -20.84
C THR A 222 4.38 -3.38 -19.39
N GLY A 223 3.41 -3.52 -18.48
CA GLY A 223 3.51 -3.01 -17.11
C GLY A 223 3.32 -1.49 -16.99
N GLU A 224 3.08 -0.80 -18.11
CA GLU A 224 2.69 0.60 -18.14
C GLU A 224 1.29 0.77 -17.52
N ARG A 225 1.16 1.69 -16.57
CA ARG A 225 -0.11 2.02 -15.93
C ARG A 225 -0.80 3.15 -16.69
N ARG A 226 -2.05 2.93 -17.07
CA ARG A 226 -2.96 3.92 -17.62
C ARG A 226 -4.17 4.03 -16.70
N LEU A 227 -4.61 5.25 -16.43
CA LEU A 227 -5.74 5.52 -15.55
C LEU A 227 -6.91 6.03 -16.37
N TRP A 228 -8.00 5.28 -16.36
CA TRP A 228 -9.30 5.66 -16.92
C TRP A 228 -10.28 5.86 -15.78
N ARG A 229 -11.12 6.88 -15.90
CA ARG A 229 -11.95 7.37 -14.79
C ARG A 229 -13.39 7.51 -15.24
N GLY A 230 -14.31 7.09 -14.37
CA GLY A 230 -15.73 7.31 -14.50
C GLY A 230 -16.32 7.56 -13.11
N ARG A 231 -17.40 8.33 -13.03
CA ARG A 231 -18.13 8.57 -11.78
C ARG A 231 -19.50 7.95 -11.87
N VAL A 232 -19.89 7.25 -10.82
CA VAL A 232 -21.24 6.68 -10.65
C VAL A 232 -21.68 6.93 -9.22
N PRO A 233 -22.92 7.39 -8.97
CA PRO A 233 -23.42 7.54 -7.60
C PRO A 233 -23.45 6.18 -6.89
N VAL A 234 -22.91 6.15 -5.67
CA VAL A 234 -22.85 4.90 -4.88
C VAL A 234 -24.25 4.34 -4.58
N ASP A 235 -25.24 5.21 -4.40
CA ASP A 235 -26.60 4.79 -4.11
C ASP A 235 -27.26 4.11 -5.31
N THR A 236 -26.87 4.45 -6.53
CA THR A 236 -27.28 3.70 -7.73
C THR A 236 -26.77 2.27 -7.68
N LEU A 237 -25.51 2.05 -7.31
CA LEU A 237 -24.95 0.70 -7.17
C LEU A 237 -25.63 -0.09 -6.06
N ARG A 238 -25.90 0.56 -4.92
CA ARG A 238 -26.62 -0.06 -3.78
C ARG A 238 -28.04 -0.45 -4.17
N LEU A 239 -28.77 0.42 -4.86
CA LEU A 239 -30.13 0.15 -5.33
C LEU A 239 -30.18 -1.05 -6.28
N ILE A 240 -29.27 -1.10 -7.26
CA ILE A 240 -29.17 -2.20 -8.23
C ILE A 240 -28.88 -3.52 -7.50
N GLY A 241 -27.90 -3.51 -6.60
CA GLY A 241 -27.56 -4.69 -5.80
C GLY A 241 -28.74 -5.18 -4.96
N ALA A 242 -29.34 -4.29 -4.17
CA ALA A 242 -30.44 -4.60 -3.27
C ALA A 242 -31.66 -5.15 -4.02
N GLY A 243 -31.94 -4.64 -5.23
CA GLY A 243 -33.04 -5.11 -6.08
C GLY A 243 -32.94 -6.59 -6.49
N ARG A 244 -31.80 -7.25 -6.25
CA ARG A 244 -31.57 -8.69 -6.47
C ARG A 244 -31.00 -9.42 -5.25
N GLY A 245 -31.11 -8.82 -4.06
CA GLY A 245 -30.58 -9.39 -2.81
C GLY A 245 -29.05 -9.36 -2.72
N GLY A 246 -28.38 -8.57 -3.55
CA GLY A 246 -26.94 -8.37 -3.56
C GLY A 246 -26.51 -7.02 -2.95
N SER A 247 -25.22 -6.77 -3.02
CA SER A 247 -24.53 -5.57 -2.55
C SER A 247 -24.16 -4.64 -3.71
N ALA A 248 -23.64 -3.45 -3.38
CA ALA A 248 -23.06 -2.55 -4.38
C ALA A 248 -21.84 -3.18 -5.10
N HIS A 249 -21.13 -4.10 -4.44
CA HIS A 249 -20.03 -4.84 -5.06
C HIS A 249 -20.55 -5.81 -6.14
N ASP A 250 -21.67 -6.48 -5.90
CA ASP A 250 -22.30 -7.38 -6.88
C ASP A 250 -22.78 -6.59 -8.12
N ALA A 251 -23.34 -5.40 -7.90
CA ALA A 251 -23.68 -4.49 -9.00
C ALA A 251 -22.44 -4.08 -9.81
N HIS A 252 -21.30 -3.86 -9.15
CA HIS A 252 -20.04 -3.53 -9.83
C HIS A 252 -19.49 -4.73 -10.64
N LEU A 253 -19.53 -5.95 -10.11
CA LEU A 253 -19.11 -7.16 -10.82
C LEU A 253 -19.98 -7.44 -12.04
N ALA A 254 -21.30 -7.26 -11.92
CA ALA A 254 -22.21 -7.38 -13.04
C ALA A 254 -21.92 -6.35 -14.15
N ALA A 255 -21.63 -5.10 -13.78
CA ALA A 255 -21.22 -4.07 -14.72
C ALA A 255 -19.87 -4.41 -15.41
N LEU A 256 -18.91 -4.95 -14.68
CA LEU A 256 -17.63 -5.42 -15.22
C LEU A 256 -17.83 -6.57 -16.22
N ALA A 257 -18.67 -7.56 -15.89
CA ALA A 257 -19.01 -8.67 -16.79
C ALA A 257 -19.61 -8.15 -18.12
N GLY A 258 -20.55 -7.20 -18.05
CA GLY A 258 -21.11 -6.55 -19.23
C GLY A 258 -20.07 -5.79 -20.05
N ALA A 259 -19.19 -5.02 -19.40
CA ALA A 259 -18.12 -4.29 -20.06
C ALA A 259 -17.13 -5.22 -20.79
N LEU A 260 -16.78 -6.35 -20.17
CA LEU A 260 -15.92 -7.37 -20.77
C LEU A 260 -16.60 -8.05 -21.98
N SER A 261 -17.90 -8.28 -21.93
CA SER A 261 -18.67 -8.78 -23.07
C SER A 261 -18.63 -7.81 -24.26
N VAL A 262 -18.85 -6.51 -24.01
CA VAL A 262 -18.76 -5.46 -25.04
C VAL A 262 -17.34 -5.36 -25.59
N TRP A 263 -16.32 -5.42 -24.73
CA TRP A 263 -14.93 -5.40 -25.16
C TRP A 263 -14.60 -6.60 -26.04
N ALA A 264 -14.98 -7.82 -25.64
CA ALA A 264 -14.75 -9.06 -26.38
C ALA A 264 -15.35 -9.00 -27.79
N ALA A 265 -16.58 -8.49 -27.91
CA ALA A 265 -17.24 -8.31 -29.19
C ALA A 265 -16.50 -7.31 -30.10
N ARG A 266 -15.95 -6.23 -29.53
CA ARG A 266 -15.22 -5.19 -30.28
C ARG A 266 -13.80 -5.60 -30.66
N SER A 267 -13.11 -6.31 -29.78
CA SER A 267 -11.71 -6.73 -29.99
C SER A 267 -11.60 -8.01 -30.82
N GLY A 268 -12.69 -8.79 -30.93
CA GLY A 268 -12.68 -10.11 -31.54
C GLY A 268 -12.05 -11.19 -30.65
N VAL A 269 -11.70 -10.85 -29.39
CA VAL A 269 -11.12 -11.81 -28.44
C VAL A 269 -12.24 -12.56 -27.70
N PRO A 270 -12.38 -13.87 -27.88
CA PRO A 270 -13.42 -14.64 -27.19
C PRO A 270 -13.09 -14.77 -25.69
N LEU A 271 -14.04 -14.40 -24.83
CA LEU A 271 -13.98 -14.57 -23.38
C LEU A 271 -15.08 -15.55 -22.90
N PRO A 272 -14.96 -16.86 -23.17
CA PRO A 272 -16.01 -17.83 -22.85
C PRO A 272 -16.19 -18.05 -21.35
N ARG A 273 -15.15 -17.76 -20.55
CA ARG A 273 -15.19 -17.74 -19.08
C ARG A 273 -14.25 -16.65 -18.59
N VAL A 274 -14.73 -15.80 -17.70
CA VAL A 274 -13.90 -14.83 -17.00
C VAL A 274 -13.96 -15.13 -15.51
N THR A 275 -12.78 -15.24 -14.90
CA THR A 275 -12.66 -15.35 -13.45
C THR A 275 -12.01 -14.07 -12.93
N ALA A 276 -12.73 -13.32 -12.11
CA ALA A 276 -12.18 -12.23 -11.32
C ALA A 276 -11.55 -12.79 -10.04
N VAL A 277 -10.45 -12.19 -9.61
CA VAL A 277 -9.81 -12.52 -8.33
C VAL A 277 -10.09 -11.37 -7.36
N LEU A 278 -10.93 -11.64 -6.36
CA LEU A 278 -11.36 -10.64 -5.38
C LEU A 278 -10.48 -10.70 -4.13
N PRO A 279 -9.79 -9.60 -3.78
CA PRO A 279 -9.11 -9.52 -2.49
C PRO A 279 -10.15 -9.35 -1.37
N VAL A 280 -9.99 -10.13 -0.30
CA VAL A 280 -10.81 -10.08 0.91
C VAL A 280 -9.92 -9.77 2.09
N ASP A 281 -10.34 -8.83 2.92
CA ASP A 281 -9.64 -8.49 4.15
C ASP A 281 -9.71 -9.66 5.14
N ALA A 282 -8.55 -10.06 5.65
CA ALA A 282 -8.39 -11.12 6.62
C ALA A 282 -8.27 -10.58 8.06
N ARG A 283 -8.31 -9.25 8.24
CA ARG A 283 -8.29 -8.62 9.58
C ARG A 283 -9.57 -8.96 10.34
N ARG A 284 -9.40 -9.30 11.61
CA ARG A 284 -10.50 -9.38 12.58
C ARG A 284 -10.86 -7.97 13.07
N ALA A 285 -12.02 -7.82 13.68
CA ALA A 285 -12.47 -6.56 14.27
C ALA A 285 -11.46 -5.98 15.29
N ASP A 286 -10.77 -6.84 16.05
CA ASP A 286 -9.72 -6.44 17.00
C ASP A 286 -8.36 -6.10 16.35
N GLU A 287 -8.23 -6.37 15.05
CA GLU A 287 -7.02 -6.21 14.23
C GLU A 287 -7.18 -5.15 13.12
N GLU A 288 -8.29 -4.42 13.07
CA GLU A 288 -8.59 -3.44 12.00
C GLU A 288 -7.45 -2.42 11.83
N GLN A 289 -6.75 -2.09 12.90
CA GLN A 289 -5.63 -1.14 12.92
C GLN A 289 -4.25 -1.82 12.75
N THR A 290 -4.17 -2.98 12.10
CA THR A 290 -2.89 -3.67 11.86
C THR A 290 -2.37 -3.47 10.43
N TRP A 291 -1.11 -3.07 10.36
CA TRP A 291 -0.35 -2.84 9.13
C TRP A 291 0.10 -4.14 8.45
N GLY A 292 0.54 -4.04 7.19
CA GLY A 292 1.08 -5.19 6.45
C GLY A 292 0.03 -5.90 5.60
N ASN A 293 0.45 -6.97 4.91
CA ASN A 293 -0.46 -7.76 4.08
C ASN A 293 -1.29 -8.74 4.92
N ARG A 294 -2.60 -8.50 4.96
CA ARG A 294 -3.64 -9.30 5.64
C ARG A 294 -4.83 -9.49 4.70
N CYS A 295 -4.58 -10.01 3.51
CA CYS A 295 -5.63 -10.35 2.56
C CYS A 295 -5.51 -11.80 2.09
N PHE A 296 -6.63 -12.39 1.72
CA PHE A 296 -6.67 -13.57 0.85
C PHE A 296 -7.47 -13.24 -0.41
N ALA A 297 -7.36 -14.10 -1.42
CA ALA A 297 -7.98 -13.87 -2.71
C ALA A 297 -9.01 -14.96 -3.02
N LEU A 298 -10.19 -14.56 -3.46
CA LEU A 298 -11.27 -15.46 -3.87
C LEU A 298 -11.51 -15.36 -5.39
N PRO A 299 -11.38 -16.46 -6.14
CA PRO A 299 -11.80 -16.48 -7.53
C PRO A 299 -13.34 -16.49 -7.60
N VAL A 300 -13.89 -15.61 -8.44
CA VAL A 300 -15.32 -15.52 -8.75
C VAL A 300 -15.48 -15.53 -10.26
N ASP A 301 -16.30 -16.45 -10.77
CA ASP A 301 -16.65 -16.48 -12.18
C ASP A 301 -17.68 -15.39 -12.46
N LEU A 302 -17.41 -14.58 -13.49
CA LEU A 302 -18.25 -13.48 -13.96
C LEU A 302 -19.21 -13.93 -15.07
#